data_AF-A0A7S0GFB7-F1
#
_entry.id   AF-A0A7S0GFB7-F1
#
_cell.length_a   1.000
_cell.length_b   1.000
_cell.length_c   1.000
_cell.angle_alpha   90.00
_cell.angle_beta   90.00
_cell.angle_gamma   90.00
#
_symmetry.space_group_name_H-M   'P 1'
#
loop_
_entity.id
_entity.type
_entity.pdbx_description
1 polymer ?
#
loop_
_entity_poly.entity_id
_entity_poly.type
_entity_poly.pdbx_seq_one_letter_code
_entity_poly.pdbx_strand_id
1 'polypeptide(L)'
;DADAALSGDCAVSSIPLPAELFQSVGGEFLANGIIPFADGLLINQSAGVNETEGGALYYLDLTDNNELTEVLPAGTLLGADGLAIAAGETTLYITENLANLVSAWAMDVIEGQVT
;
A
#
# COMPACT_ATOMS: atom_id res chain seq x y z
N ASP A 1 32.67 -6.07 -10.41
CA ASP A 1 33.24 -5.60 -11.68
C ASP A 1 32.31 -6.04 -12.79
N ALA A 2 31.71 -5.11 -13.52
CA ALA A 2 30.71 -5.43 -14.55
C ALA A 2 31.32 -6.19 -15.73
N ASP A 3 32.61 -5.97 -16.02
CA ASP A 3 33.30 -6.61 -17.14
C ASP A 3 33.56 -8.10 -16.88
N ALA A 4 33.84 -8.47 -15.62
CA ALA A 4 34.01 -9.87 -15.17
C ALA A 4 32.68 -10.66 -15.10
N ALA A 5 31.55 -9.96 -14.92
CA ALA A 5 30.22 -10.59 -14.99
C ALA A 5 29.79 -10.85 -16.43
N LEU A 6 30.17 -9.96 -17.36
CA LEU A 6 29.90 -10.10 -18.80
C LEU A 6 30.83 -11.12 -19.49
N SER A 7 32.02 -11.38 -18.95
CA SER A 7 32.96 -12.40 -19.46
C SER A 7 32.63 -13.83 -19.02
N GLY A 8 31.62 -14.03 -18.17
CA GLY A 8 31.24 -15.35 -17.64
C GLY A 8 32.13 -15.86 -16.49
N ASP A 9 33.04 -15.01 -15.99
CA ASP A 9 33.95 -15.34 -14.89
C ASP A 9 33.31 -15.20 -13.50
N CYS A 10 32.04 -14.77 -13.45
CA CYS A 10 31.25 -14.68 -12.23
C CYS A 10 29.97 -15.52 -12.32
N ALA A 11 29.61 -16.18 -11.23
CA ALA A 11 28.29 -16.79 -11.09
C ALA A 11 27.24 -15.68 -10.92
N VAL A 12 26.45 -15.45 -11.97
CA VAL A 12 25.25 -14.60 -11.89
C VAL A 12 24.16 -15.41 -11.21
N SER A 13 23.73 -14.97 -10.04
CA SER A 13 22.50 -15.47 -9.42
C SER A 13 21.37 -14.49 -9.70
N SER A 14 20.20 -15.02 -10.01
CA SER A 14 18.95 -14.26 -10.10
C SER A 14 18.00 -14.75 -9.01
N ILE A 15 17.26 -13.81 -8.44
CA ILE A 15 16.12 -14.12 -7.58
C ILE A 15 14.88 -13.89 -8.45
N PRO A 16 14.00 -14.89 -8.62
CA PRO A 16 12.75 -14.67 -9.34
C PRO A 16 11.94 -13.62 -8.59
N LEU A 17 11.37 -12.66 -9.33
CA LEU A 17 10.43 -11.73 -8.74
C LEU A 17 9.20 -12.51 -8.25
N PRO A 18 8.64 -12.17 -7.07
CA PRO A 18 7.40 -12.78 -6.61
C PRO A 18 6.26 -12.48 -7.59
N ALA A 19 5.27 -13.35 -7.63
CA ALA A 19 4.03 -13.08 -8.36
C ALA A 19 3.32 -11.85 -7.74
N GLU A 20 2.68 -11.05 -8.59
CA GLU A 20 1.85 -9.93 -8.14
C GLU A 20 0.69 -10.46 -7.28
N LEU A 21 0.47 -9.88 -6.09
CA LEU A 21 -0.59 -10.32 -5.18
C LEU A 21 -1.97 -9.89 -5.66
N PHE A 22 -2.06 -8.75 -6.33
CA PHE A 22 -3.25 -8.28 -7.04
C PHE A 22 -2.80 -7.44 -8.24
N GLN A 23 -3.64 -7.40 -9.27
CA GLN A 23 -3.43 -6.54 -10.43
C GLN A 23 -4.68 -5.66 -10.56
N SER A 24 -4.51 -4.33 -10.44
CA SER A 24 -5.65 -3.44 -10.61
C SER A 24 -6.15 -3.49 -12.05
N VAL A 25 -7.43 -3.77 -12.24
CA VAL A 25 -8.06 -3.71 -13.55
C VAL A 25 -8.06 -2.24 -13.99
N GLY A 26 -7.32 -1.91 -15.06
CA GLY A 26 -7.29 -0.56 -15.64
C GLY A 26 -6.05 0.28 -15.37
N GLY A 27 -5.10 -0.18 -14.53
CA GLY A 27 -3.80 0.50 -14.36
C GLY A 27 -3.82 1.82 -13.57
N GLU A 28 -4.90 2.12 -12.86
CA GLU A 28 -5.10 3.37 -12.11
C GLU A 28 -4.80 3.25 -10.60
N PHE A 29 -4.44 2.05 -10.12
CA PHE A 29 -4.09 1.86 -8.71
C PHE A 29 -2.62 2.20 -8.46
N LEU A 30 -2.37 3.40 -7.92
CA LEU A 30 -1.04 3.84 -7.52
C LEU A 30 -0.83 3.59 -6.03
N ALA A 31 -0.37 2.38 -5.70
CA ALA A 31 0.04 2.04 -4.33
C ALA A 31 1.23 2.93 -3.92
N ASN A 32 1.09 3.69 -2.83
CA ASN A 32 2.14 4.61 -2.39
C ASN A 32 2.78 4.20 -1.04
N GLY A 33 1.99 3.56 -0.19
CA GLY A 33 2.36 3.11 1.15
C GLY A 33 1.59 1.86 1.55
N ILE A 34 2.27 1.00 2.30
CA ILE A 34 1.74 -0.28 2.75
C ILE A 34 2.24 -0.62 4.15
N ILE A 35 1.37 -1.17 4.99
CA ILE A 35 1.73 -1.70 6.31
C ILE A 35 0.98 -3.01 6.58
N PRO A 36 1.57 -3.93 7.37
CA PRO A 36 0.83 -5.07 7.91
C PRO A 36 -0.28 -4.62 8.84
N PHE A 37 -1.44 -5.29 8.76
CA PHE A 37 -2.55 -5.08 9.68
C PHE A 37 -3.40 -6.35 9.75
N ALA A 38 -3.60 -6.88 10.96
CA ALA A 38 -4.26 -8.18 11.17
C ALA A 38 -3.69 -9.28 10.24
N ASP A 39 -4.55 -10.03 9.54
CA ASP A 39 -4.16 -11.08 8.60
C ASP A 39 -3.94 -10.57 7.16
N GLY A 40 -3.81 -9.25 6.98
CA GLY A 40 -3.71 -8.60 5.68
C GLY A 40 -2.76 -7.40 5.64
N LEU A 41 -2.98 -6.54 4.66
CA LEU A 41 -2.19 -5.32 4.43
C LEU A 41 -3.12 -4.11 4.29
N LEU A 42 -2.81 -3.02 4.98
CA LEU A 42 -3.38 -1.71 4.64
C LEU A 42 -2.52 -1.07 3.56
N ILE A 43 -3.16 -0.63 2.49
CA ILE A 43 -2.52 -0.03 1.32
C ILE A 43 -3.19 1.31 1.08
N ASN A 44 -2.42 2.40 1.06
CA ASN A 44 -2.95 3.66 0.57
C ASN A 44 -2.72 3.74 -0.94
N GLN A 45 -3.69 4.33 -1.59
CA GLN A 45 -3.61 4.65 -3.00
C GLN A 45 -3.48 6.17 -3.11
N SER A 46 -2.44 6.61 -3.80
CA SER A 46 -2.36 8.01 -4.21
C SER A 46 -3.32 8.23 -5.36
N ALA A 47 -3.94 9.40 -5.37
CA ALA A 47 -4.50 10.00 -6.57
C ALA A 47 -3.56 9.78 -7.77
N GLY A 48 -4.13 9.49 -8.94
CA GLY A 48 -3.40 9.50 -10.21
C GLY A 48 -2.67 10.83 -10.45
N VAL A 49 -1.91 10.91 -11.54
CA VAL A 49 -1.17 12.11 -11.98
C VAL A 49 -2.03 13.39 -12.08
N ASN A 50 -3.37 13.25 -12.07
CA ASN A 50 -4.32 14.33 -11.83
C ASN A 50 -4.77 14.31 -10.36
N GLU A 51 -4.09 15.12 -9.55
CA GLU A 51 -4.24 15.34 -8.11
C GLU A 51 -5.64 15.80 -7.62
N THR A 52 -6.65 15.77 -8.48
CA THR A 52 -8.04 16.15 -8.18
C THR A 52 -8.88 15.00 -7.62
N GLU A 53 -8.47 13.75 -7.81
CA GLU A 53 -9.14 12.57 -7.28
C GLU A 53 -8.39 12.13 -6.03
N GLY A 54 -8.75 12.65 -4.84
CA GLY A 54 -8.03 12.33 -3.61
C GLY A 54 -7.78 10.82 -3.42
N GLY A 55 -6.74 10.47 -2.68
CA GLY A 55 -6.37 9.10 -2.38
C GLY A 55 -7.41 8.34 -1.55
N ALA A 56 -7.29 7.03 -1.60
CA ALA A 56 -8.11 6.05 -0.89
C ALA A 56 -7.26 5.18 0.04
N LEU A 57 -7.92 4.46 0.94
CA LEU A 57 -7.30 3.43 1.78
C LEU A 57 -7.98 2.10 1.48
N TYR A 58 -7.18 1.05 1.28
CA TYR A 58 -7.64 -0.30 1.02
C TYR A 58 -7.06 -1.27 2.04
N TYR A 59 -7.80 -2.35 2.28
CA TYR A 59 -7.34 -3.53 2.99
C TYR A 59 -7.24 -4.69 2.00
N LEU A 60 -6.06 -5.33 1.93
CA LEU A 60 -5.82 -6.53 1.17
C LEU A 60 -5.83 -7.75 2.12
N ASP A 61 -6.84 -8.59 1.99
CA ASP A 61 -6.96 -9.82 2.79
C ASP A 61 -6.10 -10.94 2.19
N LEU A 62 -5.03 -11.33 2.89
CA LEU A 62 -4.12 -12.38 2.40
C LEU A 62 -4.64 -13.80 2.67
N THR A 63 -5.75 -13.94 3.40
CA THR A 63 -6.39 -15.22 3.73
C THR A 63 -7.53 -15.56 2.78
N ASP A 64 -8.13 -14.56 2.13
CA ASP A 64 -9.18 -14.74 1.12
C ASP A 64 -8.74 -14.29 -0.28
N ASN A 65 -7.92 -15.12 -0.93
CA ASN A 65 -7.53 -14.95 -2.34
C ASN A 65 -6.96 -13.55 -2.70
N ASN A 66 -6.35 -12.83 -1.74
CA ASN A 66 -5.88 -11.47 -1.92
C ASN A 66 -7.02 -10.51 -2.32
N GLU A 67 -8.21 -10.64 -1.70
CA GLU A 67 -9.32 -9.73 -1.91
C GLU A 67 -8.96 -8.32 -1.43
N LEU A 68 -9.21 -7.32 -2.27
CA LEU A 68 -8.97 -5.91 -1.98
C LEU A 68 -10.29 -5.22 -1.66
N THR A 69 -10.42 -4.71 -0.44
CA THR A 69 -11.59 -3.98 0.05
C THR A 69 -11.26 -2.51 0.26
N GLU A 70 -12.11 -1.60 -0.23
CA GLU A 70 -11.98 -0.17 0.06
C GLU A 70 -12.42 0.10 1.51
N VAL A 71 -11.52 0.72 2.29
CA VAL A 71 -11.74 1.11 3.69
C VAL A 71 -12.11 2.60 3.77
N LEU A 72 -11.35 3.44 3.07
CA LEU A 72 -11.67 4.86 2.90
C LEU A 72 -11.84 5.16 1.42
N PRO A 73 -12.95 5.79 1.00
CA PRO A 73 -13.22 6.05 -0.40
C PRO A 73 -12.24 7.04 -1.00
N ALA A 74 -12.07 6.96 -2.32
CA ALA A 74 -11.33 7.97 -3.07
C ALA A 74 -11.88 9.38 -2.78
N GLY A 75 -10.98 10.36 -2.69
CA GLY A 75 -11.29 11.72 -2.29
C GLY A 75 -11.13 11.99 -0.79
N THR A 76 -10.95 10.95 0.04
CA THR A 76 -10.82 11.12 1.50
C THR A 76 -9.45 11.68 1.89
N LEU A 77 -8.39 11.24 1.20
CA LEU A 77 -7.01 11.60 1.52
C LEU A 77 -6.42 12.52 0.44
N LEU A 78 -5.60 13.49 0.82
CA LEU A 78 -5.00 14.45 -0.09
C LEU A 78 -3.52 14.12 -0.35
N GLY A 79 -3.29 13.22 -1.31
CA GLY A 79 -1.96 12.73 -1.66
C GLY A 79 -1.39 11.80 -0.61
N ALA A 80 -2.12 10.72 -0.32
CA ALA A 80 -1.69 9.69 0.62
C ALA A 80 -0.34 9.07 0.18
N ASP A 81 0.60 8.98 1.11
CA ASP A 81 1.97 8.49 0.85
C ASP A 81 2.44 7.50 1.93
N GLY A 82 2.93 7.99 3.07
CA GLY A 82 3.31 7.17 4.20
C GLY A 82 2.12 6.65 5.02
N LEU A 83 2.26 5.42 5.51
CA LEU A 83 1.37 4.78 6.48
C LEU A 83 2.16 4.32 7.72
N ALA A 84 1.59 4.51 8.89
CA ALA A 84 2.11 3.94 10.13
C ALA A 84 0.98 3.65 11.12
N ILE A 85 1.10 2.57 11.88
CA ILE A 85 0.19 2.27 12.98
C ILE A 85 0.90 2.52 14.31
N ALA A 86 0.20 3.18 15.23
CA ALA A 86 0.65 3.36 16.61
C ALA A 86 0.75 2.01 17.34
N ALA A 87 1.66 1.90 18.32
CA ALA A 87 1.75 0.74 19.18
C ALA A 87 0.39 0.45 19.86
N GLY A 88 -0.12 -0.77 19.68
CA GLY A 88 -1.45 -1.17 20.15
C GLY A 88 -2.52 -1.19 19.06
N GLU A 89 -2.20 -0.84 17.82
CA GLU A 89 -3.07 -1.00 16.64
C GLU A 89 -4.40 -0.26 16.73
N THR A 90 -4.46 0.83 17.50
CA THR A 90 -5.69 1.64 17.66
C THR A 90 -5.70 2.90 16.81
N THR A 91 -4.57 3.28 16.20
CA THR A 91 -4.44 4.55 15.48
C THR A 91 -3.59 4.38 14.24
N LEU A 92 -4.17 4.72 13.10
CA LEU A 92 -3.50 4.83 11.81
C LEU A 92 -3.08 6.27 11.56
N TYR A 93 -1.82 6.47 11.24
CA TYR A 93 -1.27 7.73 10.75
C TYR A 93 -1.04 7.65 9.25
N ILE A 94 -1.50 8.67 8.54
CA ILE A 94 -1.31 8.79 7.09
C ILE A 94 -0.68 10.15 6.80
N THR A 95 0.42 10.17 6.07
CA THR A 95 0.96 11.43 5.55
C THR A 95 0.23 11.80 4.26
N GLU A 96 -0.24 13.04 4.18
CA GLU A 96 -1.00 13.58 3.06
C GLU A 96 -0.21 14.73 2.43
N ASN A 97 0.55 14.43 1.36
CA ASN A 97 1.53 15.34 0.78
C ASN A 97 0.89 16.56 0.12
N LEU A 98 -0.29 16.43 -0.49
CA LEU A 98 -0.97 17.57 -1.12
C LEU A 98 -1.51 18.55 -0.06
N ALA A 99 -1.91 18.02 1.10
CA ALA A 99 -2.37 18.83 2.23
C ALA A 99 -1.25 19.28 3.17
N ASN A 100 -0.03 18.75 3.02
CA ASN A 100 1.12 18.97 3.92
C ASN A 100 0.78 18.68 5.39
N LEU A 101 0.09 17.57 5.65
CA LEU A 101 -0.32 17.18 7.01
C LEU A 101 -0.16 15.68 7.28
N VAL A 102 -0.33 15.31 8.55
CA VAL A 102 -0.49 13.92 8.97
C VAL A 102 -1.88 13.78 9.57
N SER A 103 -2.72 12.93 9.00
CA SER A 103 -4.01 12.57 9.58
C SER A 103 -3.87 11.39 10.52
N ALA A 104 -4.73 11.35 11.54
CA ALA A 104 -4.79 10.29 12.52
C ALA A 104 -6.21 9.74 12.57
N TRP A 105 -6.35 8.44 12.34
CA TRP A 105 -7.63 7.76 12.25
C TRP A 105 -7.68 6.70 13.34
N ALA A 106 -8.76 6.71 14.13
CA ALA A 106 -9.03 5.62 15.04
C ALA A 106 -9.32 4.36 14.22
N MET A 107 -8.73 3.24 14.62
CA MET A 107 -9.04 1.94 14.03
C MET A 107 -9.87 1.15 15.02
N ASP A 108 -11.10 0.84 14.62
CA ASP A 108 -11.92 -0.13 15.34
C ASP A 108 -11.66 -1.52 14.75
N VAL A 109 -11.02 -2.39 15.53
CA VAL A 109 -10.88 -3.81 15.17
C VAL A 109 -12.19 -4.50 15.55
N ILE A 110 -13.12 -4.59 14.62
CA ILE A 110 -14.24 -5.52 14.74
C ILE A 110 -13.71 -6.83 14.15
N GLU A 111 -13.73 -7.92 14.93
CA GLU A 111 -13.32 -9.25 14.45
C GLU A 111 -13.89 -9.51 13.03
N GLY A 112 -13.01 -9.47 12.03
CA GLY A 112 -13.35 -9.76 10.64
C GLY A 112 -13.70 -8.58 9.71
N GLN A 113 -13.81 -7.32 10.15
CA GLN A 113 -13.95 -6.15 9.24
C GLN A 113 -13.40 -4.83 9.83
N VAL A 114 -12.73 -4.03 8.97
CA VAL A 114 -12.31 -2.66 9.27
C VAL A 114 -13.39 -1.70 8.78
N THR A 115 -13.86 -0.79 9.63
CA THR A 115 -14.77 0.32 9.29
C THR A 115 -14.20 1.66 9.69
#